data_AF-A0A6J7ZS72-F1
#
_entry.id   AF-A0A6J7ZS72-F1
#
_cell.length_a   1.000
_cell.length_b   1.000
_cell.length_c   1.000
_cell.angle_alpha   90.00
_cell.angle_beta   90.00
_cell.angle_gamma   90.00
#
_symmetry.space_group_name_H-M   'P 1'
#
loop_
_entity.id
_entity.type
_entity.pdbx_description
1 polymer ?
#
loop_
_entity_poly.entity_id
_entity_poly.type
_entity_poly.pdbx_seq_one_letter_code
_entity_poly.pdbx_strand_id
1 'polypeptide(L)' 'MVLLTELWQLKDRQSGICRILIAAQTLEYVADSFEVESWGLIPLKGKHQMVDIYLVIGWKK' A
#
# COMPACT_ATOMS: atom_id res chain seq x y z
N MET A 1 -25.94 -18.10 -19.59
CA MET A 1 -25.70 -17.61 -18.21
C MET A 1 -24.36 -18.17 -17.71
N VAL A 2 -23.25 -17.78 -18.35
CA VAL A 2 -21.87 -18.21 -17.99
C VAL A 2 -20.91 -17.05 -18.31
N LEU A 3 -21.19 -15.83 -17.84
CA LEU A 3 -20.35 -14.65 -18.10
C LEU A 3 -20.16 -13.76 -16.87
N LEU A 4 -20.30 -14.31 -15.66
CA LEU A 4 -20.13 -13.52 -14.42
C LEU A 4 -19.14 -14.10 -13.42
N THR A 5 -18.67 -15.34 -13.61
CA THR A 5 -17.70 -15.98 -12.70
C THR A 5 -16.24 -15.72 -13.04
N GLU A 6 -15.91 -15.37 -14.29
CA GLU A 6 -14.52 -15.12 -14.71
C GLU A 6 -14.04 -13.67 -14.49
N LEU A 7 -14.96 -12.72 -14.36
CA LEU A 7 -14.65 -11.30 -14.18
C LEU A 7 -14.19 -10.92 -12.76
N TRP A 8 -14.28 -11.85 -11.79
CA TRP A 8 -13.87 -11.63 -10.39
C TRP A 8 -12.50 -12.21 -10.03
N GLN A 9 -11.90 -13.08 -10.85
CA GLN A 9 -10.66 -13.77 -10.48
C GLN A 9 -9.36 -12.95 -10.68
N LEU A 10 -9.42 -11.82 -11.40
CA LEU A 10 -8.26 -11.00 -11.80
C LEU A 10 -8.11 -9.67 -11.04
N LYS A 11 -9.13 -9.28 -10.30
CA LYS A 11 -9.13 -8.13 -9.37
C LYS A 11 -8.68 -8.69 -8.02
N ASP A 12 -7.42 -8.77 -7.61
CA ASP A 12 -6.35 -7.78 -7.64
C ASP A 12 -5.02 -8.50 -7.30
N ARG A 13 -4.69 -9.62 -7.96
CA ARG A 13 -3.46 -10.35 -7.60
C ARG A 13 -2.25 -9.59 -8.15
N GLN A 14 -1.46 -8.95 -7.28
CA GLN A 14 -0.18 -8.36 -7.71
C GLN A 14 0.75 -9.49 -8.19
N SER A 15 1.03 -9.50 -9.50
CA SER A 15 1.92 -10.47 -10.15
C SER A 15 3.41 -10.08 -10.07
N GLY A 16 3.72 -8.91 -9.51
CA GLY A 16 5.07 -8.36 -9.40
C GLY A 16 5.64 -8.37 -7.98
N ILE A 17 6.80 -7.73 -7.80
CA ILE A 17 7.42 -7.53 -6.48
C ILE A 17 6.42 -6.84 -5.56
N CYS A 18 6.00 -7.57 -4.52
CA CYS A 18 5.10 -7.08 -3.49
C CYS A 18 5.83 -6.05 -2.64
N ARG A 19 5.31 -4.82 -2.64
CA ARG A 19 5.82 -3.71 -1.81
C ARG A 19 4.80 -3.41 -0.73
N ILE A 20 5.28 -3.22 0.49
CA ILE A 20 4.44 -2.83 1.62
C ILE A 20 4.53 -1.31 1.75
N LEU A 21 3.46 -0.62 1.37
CA LEU A 21 3.34 0.82 1.49
C LEU A 21 2.45 1.17 2.69
N ILE A 22 2.88 2.12 3.50
CA ILE A 22 2.13 2.63 4.65
C ILE A 22 1.98 4.15 4.57
N ALA A 23 0.88 4.68 5.10
CA ALA A 23 0.69 6.12 5.22
C ALA A 23 1.46 6.69 6.41
N ALA A 24 1.76 7.99 6.39
CA ALA A 24 2.33 8.72 7.53
C ALA A 24 1.60 8.42 8.85
N GLN A 25 0.26 8.44 8.83
CA GLN A 25 -0.57 8.15 9.99
C GLN A 25 -0.34 6.75 10.56
N THR A 26 -0.02 5.76 9.71
CA THR A 26 0.32 4.41 10.18
C THR A 26 1.73 4.36 10.75
N LEU A 27 2.68 5.07 10.12
CA LEU A 27 4.06 5.15 10.59
C LEU A 27 4.14 5.68 12.02
N GLU A 28 3.28 6.64 12.39
CA GLU A 28 3.18 7.16 13.78
C GLU A 28 3.02 6.06 14.85
N TYR A 29 2.36 4.95 14.52
CA TYR A 29 2.13 3.84 15.46
C TYR A 29 3.17 2.72 15.39
N VAL A 30 3.94 2.64 14.29
CA VAL A 30 4.85 1.51 14.02
C VAL A 30 6.30 1.96 13.78
N ALA A 31 6.60 3.23 13.99
CA ALA A 31 7.90 3.84 13.71
C ALA A 31 9.07 3.11 14.37
N ASP A 32 8.87 2.58 15.58
CA ASP A 32 9.93 1.89 16.32
C ASP A 32 10.15 0.45 15.85
N SER A 33 9.22 -0.11 15.06
CA SER A 33 9.29 -1.50 14.60
C SER A 33 9.87 -1.64 13.19
N PHE A 34 9.75 -0.62 12.34
CA PHE A 34 10.09 -0.72 10.92
C PHE A 34 11.05 0.36 10.45
N GLU A 35 11.96 -0.05 9.59
CA GLU A 35 12.74 0.86 8.75
C GLU A 35 11.94 1.17 7.48
N VAL A 36 11.86 2.45 7.13
CA VAL A 36 11.05 2.91 6.00
C VAL A 36 11.78 3.95 5.16
N GLU A 37 11.42 4.02 3.89
CA GLU A 37 11.85 5.05 2.93
C GLU A 37 10.65 5.90 2.50
N SER A 38 10.84 7.22 2.33
CA SER A 38 9.79 8.08 1.78
C SER A 38 9.53 7.72 0.32
N TRP A 39 8.28 7.44 0.00
CA TRP A 39 7.83 7.17 -1.37
C TRP A 39 7.19 8.41 -2.00
N GLY A 40 6.58 9.26 -1.17
CA GLY A 40 6.06 10.56 -1.54
C GLY A 40 4.54 10.70 -1.38
N LEU A 41 4.03 11.86 -1.79
CA LEU A 41 2.63 12.23 -1.67
C LEU A 41 1.78 11.62 -2.78
N ILE A 42 0.79 10.81 -2.41
CA ILE A 42 -0.10 10.12 -3.35
C ILE A 42 -1.57 10.54 -3.11
N PRO A 43 -2.37 10.78 -4.17
CA PRO A 43 -3.80 10.99 -4.02
C PRO A 43 -4.51 9.68 -3.66
N LEU A 44 -5.37 9.72 -2.64
CA LEU A 44 -6.24 8.59 -2.34
C LEU A 44 -7.44 8.57 -3.30
N LYS A 45 -7.60 7.47 -4.03
CA LYS A 45 -8.73 7.30 -4.96
C LYS A 45 -10.06 7.48 -4.23
N GLY A 46 -10.89 8.41 -4.72
CA GLY A 46 -12.19 8.72 -4.11
C GLY A 46 -12.12 9.66 -2.91
N LYS A 47 -10.95 10.26 -2.63
CA LYS A 47 -10.76 11.33 -1.66
C LYS A 47 -10.01 12.49 -2.33
N HIS A 48 -10.22 13.72 -1.84
CA HIS A 48 -9.45 14.88 -2.30
C HIS A 48 -8.10 15.04 -1.56
N GLN A 49 -7.85 14.19 -0.56
CA GLN A 49 -6.67 14.28 0.28
C GLN A 49 -5.45 13.62 -0.38
N MET A 50 -4.32 14.32 -0.33
CA MET A 50 -2.99 13.75 -0.58
C MET A 50 -2.46 13.14 0.72
N VAL A 51 -1.86 11.96 0.63
CA VAL A 51 -1.30 11.26 1.78
C VAL A 51 0.15 10.95 1.51
N ASP A 52 1.01 11.23 2.48
CA ASP A 52 2.42 10.88 2.39
C ASP A 52 2.59 9.37 2.66
N ILE A 53 3.30 8.72 1.75
CA ILE A 53 3.44 7.27 1.69
C ILE A 53 4.89 6.90 1.92
N TYR A 54 5.09 5.83 2.67
CA TYR A 54 6.40 5.26 2.99
C TYR A 54 6.44 3.80 2.56
N LEU A 55 7.57 3.38 1.99
CA LEU A 55 7.89 1.98 1.71
C LEU A 55 8.56 1.37 2.93
N VAL A 56 8.05 0.23 3.40
CA VAL A 56 8.74 -0.58 4.41
C VAL A 56 9.90 -1.33 3.75
N ILE A 57 11.12 -1.11 4.26
CA ILE A 57 12.35 -1.74 3.75
C ILE A 57 12.88 -2.84 4.70
N GLY A 58 12.45 -2.85 5.97
CA GLY A 58 12.88 -3.88 6.92
C GLY A 58 12.30 -3.70 8.32
N TRP A 59 12.65 -4.64 9.20
CA TRP A 59 12.43 -4.52 10.65
C TRP A 59 13.63 -3.87 11.31
N LYS A 60 13.39 -3.01 12.31
CA LYS A 60 14.43 -2.52 13.20
C LYS A 60 14.85 -3.65 14.15
N LYS A 61 16.17 -3.84 14.32
CA LYS A 61 16.75 -4.84 15.24
C LYS A 61 16.98 -4.26 16.63
#